data_AF-A0A954RRX8-F1
#
_entry.id   AF-A0A954RRX8-F1
#
_cell.length_a   1.000
_cell.length_b   1.000
_cell.length_c   1.000
_cell.angle_alpha   90.00
_cell.angle_beta   90.00
_cell.angle_gamma   90.00
#
_symmetry.space_group_name_H-M   'P 1'
#
loop_
_entity.id
_entity.type
_entity.pdbx_description
1 polymer ?
#
loop_
_entity_poly.entity_id
_entity_poly.type
_entity_poly.pdbx_seq_one_letter_code
_entity_poly.pdbx_strand_id
1 'polypeptide(L)'
;LSYDPATGDLGLRTHGRTVTSLEILSRRGLFQGDTPDDLQTPFDVFSPTKFFLLKTAGIQDTDWGPILPPGLDAELLFSDLSMHGSIKGAGGLGTVGIEILPEPSALTLFALGLLPIFRHCRLRCIS
;
A
#
# COMPACT_ATOMS: atom_id res chain seq x y z
N LEU A 1 -6.53 1.02 4.09
CA LEU A 1 -5.71 1.24 2.89
C LEU A 1 -4.53 0.31 2.96
N SER A 2 -4.07 -0.21 1.83
CA SER A 2 -2.78 -0.90 1.74
C SER A 2 -1.80 0.00 1.00
N TYR A 3 -0.57 0.10 1.49
CA TYR A 3 0.51 0.80 0.80
C TYR A 3 1.74 -0.11 0.71
N ASP A 4 2.33 -0.19 -0.48
CA ASP A 4 3.61 -0.85 -0.72
C ASP A 4 4.74 0.19 -0.83
N PRO A 5 5.65 0.26 0.15
CA PRO A 5 6.76 1.23 0.12
C PRO A 5 7.78 0.94 -0.99
N ALA A 6 7.86 -0.29 -1.51
CA ALA A 6 8.81 -0.63 -2.55
C ALA A 6 8.39 -0.06 -3.92
N THR A 7 7.08 -0.05 -4.20
CA THR A 7 6.53 0.35 -5.52
C THR A 7 5.81 1.69 -5.49
N GLY A 8 5.34 2.13 -4.31
CA GLY A 8 4.42 3.26 -4.19
C GLY A 8 2.96 2.87 -4.46
N ASP A 9 2.66 1.58 -4.53
CA ASP A 9 1.31 1.10 -4.82
C ASP A 9 0.35 1.42 -3.67
N LEU A 10 -0.81 1.97 -4.02
CA LEU A 10 -1.90 2.19 -3.07
C LEU A 10 -3.09 1.31 -3.44
N GLY A 11 -3.72 0.72 -2.41
CA GLY A 11 -4.90 -0.10 -2.58
C GLY A 11 -5.93 0.07 -1.47
N LEU A 12 -7.13 -0.39 -1.76
CA LEU A 12 -8.20 -0.57 -0.79
C LEU A 12 -8.28 -2.04 -0.39
N ARG A 13 -8.36 -2.27 0.92
CA ARG A 13 -8.77 -3.54 1.53
C ARG A 13 -10.06 -3.28 2.30
N THR A 14 -11.14 -3.89 1.86
CA THR A 14 -12.50 -3.66 2.34
C THR A 14 -12.87 -4.58 3.50
N HIS A 15 -12.17 -5.71 3.65
CA HIS A 15 -12.42 -6.73 4.67
C HIS A 15 -13.89 -7.17 4.74
N GLY A 16 -14.52 -7.32 3.56
CA GLY A 16 -15.92 -7.76 3.44
C GLY A 16 -16.96 -6.66 3.64
N ARG A 17 -16.55 -5.40 3.81
CA ARG A 17 -17.47 -4.25 3.86
C ARG A 17 -17.74 -3.72 2.46
N THR A 18 -19.00 -3.39 2.16
CA THR A 18 -19.34 -2.73 0.89
C THR A 18 -19.12 -1.23 0.99
N VAL A 19 -17.95 -0.74 0.58
CA VAL A 19 -17.65 0.71 0.52
C VAL A 19 -18.35 1.29 -0.70
N THR A 20 -19.10 2.38 -0.57
CA THR A 20 -19.84 2.98 -1.70
C THR A 20 -19.23 4.28 -2.18
N SER A 21 -18.49 4.97 -1.32
CA SER A 21 -17.69 6.12 -1.68
C SER A 21 -16.39 6.12 -0.89
N LEU A 22 -15.34 6.62 -1.53
CA LEU A 22 -14.02 6.75 -0.95
C LEU A 22 -13.44 8.09 -1.37
N GLU A 23 -12.96 8.84 -0.40
CA GLU A 23 -12.18 10.06 -0.59
C GLU A 23 -10.87 9.89 0.15
N ILE A 24 -9.75 10.11 -0.53
CA ILE A 24 -8.42 10.20 0.06
C ILE A 24 -7.88 11.59 -0.27
N LEU A 25 -7.53 12.35 0.75
CA LEU A 25 -6.96 13.68 0.63
C LEU A 25 -5.50 13.62 1.06
N SER A 26 -4.62 14.20 0.24
CA SER A 26 -3.21 14.41 0.56
C SER A 26 -2.98 15.89 0.84
N ARG A 27 -2.48 16.22 2.03
CA ARG A 27 -2.21 17.61 2.43
C ARG A 27 -0.99 18.21 1.74
N ARG A 28 -0.01 17.36 1.41
CA ARG A 28 1.27 17.71 0.78
C ARG A 28 1.28 17.48 -0.72
N GLY A 29 0.19 16.95 -1.29
CA GLY A 29 0.08 16.73 -2.72
C GLY A 29 0.90 15.55 -3.21
N LEU A 30 0.89 14.44 -2.46
CA LEU A 30 1.70 13.25 -2.72
C LEU A 30 1.16 12.36 -3.84
N PHE A 31 -0.08 12.56 -4.31
CA PHE A 31 -0.58 11.73 -5.41
C PHE A 31 0.15 12.07 -6.71
N GLN A 32 0.62 11.03 -7.40
CA GLN A 32 1.39 11.13 -8.63
C GLN A 32 1.05 9.98 -9.58
N GLY A 33 1.62 10.00 -10.79
CA GLY A 33 1.40 8.95 -11.79
C GLY A 33 0.14 9.15 -12.63
N ASP A 34 -0.28 8.07 -13.27
CA ASP A 34 -1.45 8.05 -14.14
C ASP A 34 -2.74 7.94 -13.34
N THR A 35 -3.82 8.46 -13.91
CA THR A 35 -5.17 8.33 -13.33
C THR A 35 -5.54 6.84 -13.21
N PRO A 36 -5.97 6.36 -12.04
CA PRO A 36 -6.42 4.99 -11.87
C PRO A 36 -7.54 4.61 -12.84
N ASP A 37 -7.46 3.40 -13.40
CA ASP A 37 -8.45 2.85 -14.32
C ASP A 37 -9.86 2.79 -13.73
N ASP A 38 -9.99 2.74 -12.40
CA ASP A 38 -11.28 2.65 -11.71
C ASP A 38 -12.08 3.95 -11.68
N LEU A 39 -11.48 5.09 -12.05
CA LEU A 39 -12.13 6.40 -12.10
C LEU A 39 -12.83 6.57 -13.45
N GLN A 40 -13.91 5.81 -13.64
CA GLN A 40 -14.67 5.79 -14.90
C GLN A 40 -15.99 6.54 -14.83
N THR A 41 -16.36 7.07 -13.65
CA THR A 41 -17.63 7.75 -13.47
C THR A 41 -17.48 9.27 -13.47
N PRO A 42 -18.53 10.03 -13.85
CA PRO A 42 -18.46 11.48 -13.92
C PRO A 42 -18.18 12.20 -12.60
N PHE A 43 -18.32 11.50 -11.47
CA PHE A 43 -18.12 12.08 -10.14
C PHE A 43 -16.74 11.75 -9.55
N ASP A 44 -15.98 10.89 -10.20
CA ASP A 44 -14.67 10.46 -9.76
C ASP A 44 -13.62 11.57 -10.00
N VAL A 45 -12.65 11.71 -9.10
CA VAL A 45 -11.63 12.76 -9.18
C VAL A 45 -10.26 12.19 -8.84
N PHE A 46 -9.28 12.52 -9.68
CA PHE A 46 -7.86 12.33 -9.37
C PHE A 46 -7.10 13.63 -9.60
N SER A 47 -6.35 14.03 -8.59
CA SER A 47 -5.45 15.18 -8.62
C SER A 47 -4.32 14.95 -7.63
N PRO A 48 -3.26 15.79 -7.64
CA PRO A 48 -2.16 15.66 -6.69
C PRO A 48 -2.59 15.66 -5.22
N THR A 49 -3.70 16.30 -4.88
CA THR A 49 -4.19 16.47 -3.50
C THR A 49 -5.44 15.65 -3.17
N LYS A 50 -6.10 15.06 -4.17
CA LYS A 50 -7.39 14.39 -3.97
C LYS A 50 -7.55 13.18 -4.88
N PHE A 51 -7.93 12.08 -4.26
CA PHE A 51 -8.46 10.89 -4.87
C PHE A 51 -9.90 10.71 -4.40
N PHE A 52 -10.87 10.64 -5.32
CA PHE A 52 -12.25 10.38 -4.96
C PHE A 52 -12.89 9.39 -5.92
N LEU A 53 -13.57 8.38 -5.37
CA LEU A 53 -14.26 7.33 -6.08
C LEU A 53 -15.67 7.15 -5.54
N LEU A 54 -16.66 7.12 -6.43
CA LEU A 54 -18.06 6.84 -6.12
C LEU A 54 -18.55 5.61 -6.90
N LYS A 55 -18.78 4.50 -6.19
CA LYS A 55 -19.41 3.30 -6.76
C LYS A 55 -20.57 2.86 -5.88
N THR A 56 -21.79 3.25 -6.25
CA THR A 56 -23.02 2.90 -5.52
C THR A 56 -23.27 1.39 -5.44
N ALA A 57 -22.76 0.63 -6.41
CA ALA A 57 -22.79 -0.83 -6.41
C ALA A 57 -21.84 -1.46 -5.37
N GLY A 58 -20.85 -0.71 -4.91
CA GLY A 58 -19.78 -1.17 -4.04
C GLY A 58 -18.40 -1.10 -4.72
N ILE A 59 -17.42 -0.60 -3.98
CA ILE A 59 -15.99 -0.69 -4.26
C ILE A 59 -15.52 -1.99 -3.63
N GLN A 60 -14.85 -2.83 -4.41
CA GLN A 60 -14.25 -4.09 -3.94
C GLN A 60 -12.81 -3.83 -3.48
N ASP A 61 -12.12 -4.88 -3.04
CA ASP A 61 -10.66 -4.80 -2.91
C ASP A 61 -10.07 -4.41 -4.27
N THR A 62 -9.18 -3.43 -4.27
CA THR A 62 -8.67 -2.80 -5.49
C THR A 62 -7.26 -2.32 -5.24
N ASP A 63 -6.41 -2.48 -6.24
CA ASP A 63 -5.06 -1.91 -6.28
C ASP A 63 -5.02 -0.90 -7.42
N TRP A 64 -4.64 0.34 -7.12
CA TRP A 64 -4.60 1.44 -8.09
C TRP A 64 -3.23 1.62 -8.73
N GLY A 65 -2.26 0.78 -8.36
CA GLY A 65 -0.88 0.90 -8.81
C GLY A 65 -0.14 2.08 -8.16
N PRO A 66 0.97 2.54 -8.77
CA PRO A 66 1.98 3.38 -8.12
C PRO A 66 1.58 4.86 -8.11
N ILE A 67 0.51 5.17 -7.39
CA ILE A 67 -0.07 6.52 -7.32
C ILE A 67 0.53 7.39 -6.21
N LEU A 68 1.48 6.86 -5.44
CA LEU A 68 2.25 7.57 -4.42
C LEU A 68 3.76 7.40 -4.67
N PRO A 69 4.62 8.27 -4.11
CA PRO A 69 6.05 8.04 -4.08
C PRO A 69 6.39 6.72 -3.38
N PRO A 70 7.37 5.94 -3.87
CA PRO A 70 7.95 4.84 -3.10
C PRO A 70 8.76 5.38 -1.92
N GLY A 71 8.97 4.53 -0.91
CA GLY A 71 9.81 4.80 0.25
C GLY A 71 9.19 5.74 1.29
N LEU A 72 7.86 5.96 1.25
CA LEU A 72 7.19 6.73 2.31
C LEU A 72 7.11 5.90 3.58
N ASP A 73 7.53 6.50 4.69
CA ASP A 73 7.31 5.89 6.00
C ASP A 73 5.84 6.01 6.43
N ALA A 74 5.46 5.16 7.39
CA ALA A 74 4.12 5.11 7.93
C ALA A 74 3.66 6.47 8.49
N GLU A 75 4.54 7.16 9.21
CA GLU A 75 4.23 8.38 9.93
C GLU A 75 3.91 9.52 8.96
N LEU A 76 4.68 9.64 7.88
CA LEU A 76 4.45 10.56 6.78
C LEU A 76 3.11 10.29 6.12
N LEU A 77 2.81 9.03 5.80
CA LEU A 77 1.52 8.64 5.23
C LEU A 77 0.35 9.01 6.14
N PHE A 78 0.43 8.70 7.43
CA PHE A 78 -0.63 9.03 8.38
C PHE A 78 -0.76 10.54 8.64
N SER A 79 0.35 11.28 8.57
CA SER A 79 0.34 12.74 8.75
C SER A 79 -0.24 13.48 7.54
N ASP A 80 -0.13 12.87 6.35
CA ASP A 80 -0.48 13.48 5.08
C ASP A 80 -1.84 13.05 4.56
N LEU A 81 -2.08 11.74 4.56
CA LEU A 81 -3.27 11.12 3.99
C LEU A 81 -4.39 11.11 5.01
N SER A 82 -5.53 11.66 4.61
CA SER A 82 -6.79 11.53 5.34
C SER A 82 -7.81 10.85 4.45
N MET A 83 -8.64 10.00 5.05
CA MET A 83 -9.56 9.17 4.31
C MET A 83 -10.98 9.31 4.85
N HIS A 84 -11.92 9.52 3.94
CA HIS A 84 -13.34 9.66 4.21
C HIS A 84 -14.14 8.77 3.26
N GLY A 85 -15.38 8.48 3.62
CA GLY A 85 -16.26 7.72 2.73
C GLY A 85 -17.35 6.97 3.49
N SER A 86 -18.13 6.24 2.73
CA SER A 86 -19.38 5.63 3.19
C SER A 86 -19.41 4.13 2.91
N ILE A 87 -20.06 3.41 3.80
CA ILE A 87 -20.35 1.98 3.68
C ILE A 87 -21.86 1.84 3.39
N LYS A 88 -22.21 0.89 2.52
CA LYS A 88 -23.60 0.52 2.24
C LYS A 88 -24.33 0.19 3.55
N GLY A 89 -25.50 0.78 3.75
CA GLY A 89 -26.27 0.61 4.99
C GLY A 89 -26.11 1.73 6.03
N ALA A 90 -25.72 2.94 5.58
CA ALA A 90 -25.69 4.19 6.36
C ALA A 90 -24.59 4.31 7.43
N GLY A 91 -23.45 3.62 7.25
CA GLY A 91 -22.26 3.79 8.09
C GLY A 91 -21.18 4.63 7.41
N GLY A 92 -20.44 5.42 8.18
CA GLY A 92 -19.16 5.99 7.72
C GLY A 92 -18.04 4.94 7.73
N LEU A 93 -16.96 5.18 7.00
CA LEU A 93 -15.78 4.30 6.99
C LEU A 93 -15.12 4.13 8.38
N GLY A 94 -15.32 5.08 9.30
CA GLY A 94 -14.68 5.10 10.62
C GLY A 94 -13.19 5.44 10.53
N THR A 95 -12.43 5.16 11.59
CA THR A 95 -10.97 5.27 11.57
C THR A 95 -10.40 4.17 10.69
N VAL A 96 -9.79 4.52 9.57
CA VAL A 96 -9.24 3.54 8.64
C VAL A 96 -7.75 3.39 8.87
N GLY A 97 -7.33 2.16 9.15
CA GLY A 97 -5.92 1.81 9.23
C GLY A 97 -5.25 1.81 7.86
N ILE A 98 -4.00 2.25 7.82
CA ILE A 98 -3.08 1.97 6.71
C ILE A 98 -2.32 0.70 7.10
N GLU A 99 -2.47 -0.34 6.30
CA GLU A 99 -1.71 -1.58 6.37
C GLU A 99 -0.49 -1.43 5.45
N ILE A 100 0.71 -1.54 6.02
CA ILE A 100 1.96 -1.45 5.26
C ILE A 100 2.41 -2.87 4.99
N LEU A 101 2.57 -3.20 3.71
CA LEU A 101 3.05 -4.53 3.31
C LEU A 101 4.55 -4.64 3.63
N PRO A 102 4.99 -5.74 4.28
CA PRO A 102 6.40 -5.93 4.61
C PRO A 102 7.23 -6.13 3.33
N GLU A 103 8.36 -5.43 3.23
CA GLU A 103 9.27 -5.59 2.09
C GLU A 103 9.79 -7.04 1.99
N PRO A 104 9.78 -7.67 0.81
CA PRO A 104 10.19 -9.07 0.64
C PRO A 104 11.70 -9.32 0.86
N SER A 105 12.50 -8.29 1.07
CA SER A 105 13.97 -8.35 1.02
C SER A 105 14.65 -8.79 2.33
N ALA A 106 13.97 -8.71 3.48
CA ALA A 106 14.61 -9.00 4.77
C ALA A 106 14.81 -10.50 5.05
N LEU A 107 13.96 -11.37 4.50
CA LEU A 107 14.01 -12.81 4.78
C LEU A 107 15.10 -13.53 3.99
N THR A 108 15.40 -13.11 2.77
CA THR A 108 16.36 -13.79 1.90
C THR A 108 17.81 -13.55 2.34
N LEU A 109 18.13 -12.37 2.89
CA LEU A 109 19.47 -12.02 3.34
C LEU A 109 19.86 -12.70 4.67
N PHE A 110 18.91 -13.02 5.54
CA PHE A 110 19.17 -13.82 6.75
C PHE A 110 19.41 -15.31 6.43
N ALA A 111 18.80 -15.85 5.37
CA ALA A 111 18.99 -17.25 4.99
C ALA A 111 20.36 -17.54 4.35
N LEU A 112 21.00 -16.57 3.71
CA LEU A 112 22.32 -16.72 3.07
C LEU A 112 23.51 -16.35 3.96
N GLY A 113 23.29 -15.68 5.09
CA GLY A 113 24.34 -15.29 6.04
C GLY A 113 24.80 -16.41 7.01
N LEU A 114 24.15 -17.58 7.01
CA LEU A 114 24.43 -18.70 7.93
C LEU A 114 24.87 -19.98 7.22
N LEU A 115 25.67 -19.87 6.15
CA LEU A 115 26.55 -20.97 5.72
C LEU A 115 27.94 -20.78 6.35
N PRO A 116 28.19 -21.24 7.58
CA PRO A 116 29.54 -21.24 8.12
C PRO A 116 30.39 -22.23 7.33
N ILE A 117 31.41 -21.71 6.65
CA ILE A 117 32.84 -22.05 6.72
C ILE A 117 33.18 -23.39 7.43
N PHE A 118 32.52 -24.49 7.07
CA PHE A 118 32.87 -25.84 7.49
C PHE A 118 33.06 -26.70 6.25
N ARG A 119 34.27 -26.66 5.69
CA ARG A 119 35.01 -27.81 5.14
C ARG A 119 36.21 -27.33 4.32
N HIS A 120 37.18 -26.66 4.95
CA HIS A 120 38.56 -26.57 4.43
C HIS A 120 39.56 -26.57 5.58
N CYS A 121 39.67 -27.71 6.27
CA CYS A 121 40.88 -28.07 7.02
C CYS A 121 40.88 -29.57 7.32
N ARG A 122 41.50 -30.37 6.44
CA ARG A 122 42.33 -31.48 6.90
C ARG A 122 43.68 -31.36 6.22
N LEU A 123 44.61 -30.80 7.00
CA LEU A 123 46.03 -30.78 6.74
C LEU A 123 46.56 -32.21 6.54
N ARG A 124 47.51 -32.30 5.60
CA ARG A 124 48.59 -33.29 5.57
C ARG A 124 49.22 -33.44 6.96
N CYS A 125 49.42 -34.67 7.41
CA CYS A 125 50.59 -35.01 8.21
C CYS A 125 51.28 -36.22 7.57
N ILE A 126 52.54 -35.97 7.21
CA ILE A 126 53.59 -36.93 6.85
C ILE A 126 54.18 -37.42 8.18
N SER A 127 54.27 -38.73 8.39
CA SER A 127 55.52 -39.44 8.75
C SER A 127 55.28 -40.93 8.88
#